data_AF-A0A024U4H0-F1
#
_entry.id   AF-A0A024U4H0-F1
#
_cell.length_a   1.000
_cell.length_b   1.000
_cell.length_c   1.000
_cell.angle_alpha   90.00
_cell.angle_beta   90.00
_cell.angle_gamma   90.00
#
_symmetry.space_group_name_H-M   'P 1'
#
loop_
_entity.id
_entity.type
_entity.pdbx_description
1 polymer ?
#
loop_
_entity_poly.entity_id
_entity_poly.type
_entity_poly.pdbx_seq_one_letter_code
_entity_poly.pdbx_strand_id
1 'polypeptide(L)'
;MITARLVRGGAMAVAMRLPSSISTLKRGSVLPFLASFSSIPRSALGTTGSFGAGSGSAGKPLELKYLEANGSLALALPLMEDPHSEIGLGMKLFSLQPTTTVASFVSQVQLEDSTAKEVQIRTQKGVPVAPETQFTSLMADDFQVVLNDKVLRVAAPVFTGDAYTSLPQDGGLDMRAIAHKAAIIKLRETIANHPKWKIDITEFKKIAADHGIPPKQASQVLHAFHQVGLVFHFSQASDEELKTAVFLKPRNILDGYFDSLGLTPPSTQRYIEKRQQLEADLAAIMPEHDALLHLRKQLDESAHKRTAIYCYLSSAGLVGMGGLYAWLTFVQYSWDIMEPITYFTGFGVSVLSYFWWTLTKSEYEYENVYDFIYQRRRNALYTKSQFDPIKLEKLQTKVADIHRDIAQISAKLTKPTCLQAEFYRES
;
A
#
# COMPACT_ATOMS: atom_id res chain seq x y z
N MET A 1 -11.51 -41.30 47.75
CA MET A 1 -11.61 -40.07 48.58
C MET A 1 -10.97 -38.93 47.80
N ILE A 2 -11.55 -37.72 47.91
CA ILE A 2 -11.11 -36.43 47.33
C ILE A 2 -11.54 -36.23 45.85
N THR A 3 -12.79 -35.87 45.56
CA THR A 3 -13.49 -34.55 45.60
C THR A 3 -13.35 -33.72 44.33
N ALA A 4 -14.53 -33.36 43.83
CA ALA A 4 -14.84 -32.52 42.68
C ALA A 4 -14.25 -31.10 42.73
N ARG A 5 -14.02 -30.51 41.55
CA ARG A 5 -13.98 -29.05 41.40
C ARG A 5 -14.68 -28.61 40.12
N LEU A 6 -15.87 -28.08 40.34
CA LEU A 6 -16.73 -27.33 39.44
C LEU A 6 -16.09 -25.97 39.12
N VAL A 7 -15.91 -25.61 37.85
CA VAL A 7 -15.64 -24.23 37.44
C VAL A 7 -16.68 -23.82 36.41
N ARG A 8 -17.41 -22.77 36.77
CA ARG A 8 -18.57 -22.17 36.13
C ARG A 8 -18.06 -20.96 35.35
N GLY A 9 -18.08 -21.02 34.02
CA GLY A 9 -17.78 -19.88 33.14
C GLY A 9 -19.06 -19.34 32.54
N GLY A 10 -19.49 -18.15 32.97
CA GLY A 10 -20.64 -17.44 32.42
C GLY A 10 -20.28 -16.77 31.09
N ALA A 11 -21.10 -17.01 30.07
CA ALA A 11 -21.10 -16.23 28.83
C ALA A 11 -22.40 -15.42 28.76
N MET A 12 -22.25 -14.11 28.89
CA MET A 12 -23.31 -13.11 28.68
C MET A 12 -23.64 -13.05 27.18
N ALA A 13 -24.92 -13.21 26.87
CA ALA A 13 -25.50 -12.95 25.58
C ALA A 13 -25.63 -11.44 25.36
N VAL A 14 -25.17 -10.94 24.21
CA VAL A 14 -25.58 -9.64 23.68
C VAL A 14 -26.04 -9.83 22.25
N ALA A 15 -27.33 -9.57 22.05
CA ALA A 15 -28.04 -9.62 20.79
C ALA A 15 -27.61 -8.49 19.87
N MET A 16 -27.39 -8.78 18.58
CA MET A 16 -27.30 -7.76 17.55
C MET A 16 -28.36 -8.06 16.48
N ARG A 17 -29.40 -7.23 16.51
CA ARG A 17 -30.53 -7.22 15.57
C ARG A 17 -30.08 -6.64 14.23
N LEU A 18 -30.36 -7.37 13.16
CA LEU A 18 -30.63 -6.80 11.83
C LEU A 18 -31.93 -5.98 11.88
N PRO A 19 -32.08 -4.99 11.00
CA PRO A 19 -33.12 -5.20 10.00
C PRO A 19 -32.74 -4.75 8.59
N SER A 20 -33.24 -5.54 7.65
CA SER A 20 -33.61 -5.23 6.28
C SER A 20 -34.64 -4.10 6.16
N SER A 21 -34.58 -3.28 5.11
CA SER A 21 -35.61 -3.28 4.05
C SER A 21 -35.30 -2.29 2.92
N ILE A 22 -35.61 -2.76 1.72
CA ILE A 22 -35.63 -2.13 0.39
C ILE A 22 -36.88 -1.23 0.27
N SER A 23 -36.79 -0.09 -0.44
CA SER A 23 -37.72 0.29 -1.54
C SER A 23 -37.59 1.75 -2.06
N THR A 24 -37.37 1.86 -3.38
CA THR A 24 -38.08 2.70 -4.38
C THR A 24 -38.07 4.24 -4.40
N LEU A 25 -37.63 4.75 -5.57
CA LEU A 25 -38.20 5.81 -6.44
C LEU A 25 -38.15 7.32 -6.12
N LYS A 26 -37.57 8.02 -7.13
CA LYS A 26 -37.94 9.29 -7.81
C LYS A 26 -37.76 10.67 -7.14
N ARG A 27 -36.88 11.44 -7.81
CA ARG A 27 -37.06 12.77 -8.46
C ARG A 27 -37.34 14.01 -7.58
N GLY A 28 -36.39 14.94 -7.62
CA GLY A 28 -36.68 16.39 -7.72
C GLY A 28 -36.00 17.31 -6.70
N SER A 29 -35.47 18.41 -7.24
CA SER A 29 -35.31 19.74 -6.61
C SER A 29 -33.98 20.13 -5.96
N VAL A 30 -33.25 20.92 -6.75
CA VAL A 30 -32.33 22.03 -6.50
C VAL A 30 -32.54 22.80 -5.17
N LEU A 31 -31.46 23.03 -4.40
CA LEU A 31 -30.94 24.34 -3.92
C LEU A 31 -29.82 24.12 -2.85
N PRO A 32 -28.83 25.03 -2.73
CA PRO A 32 -27.62 24.83 -1.94
C PRO A 32 -27.74 25.29 -0.48
N PHE A 33 -27.06 24.59 0.42
CA PHE A 33 -26.91 24.94 1.83
C PHE A 33 -25.81 25.99 2.02
N LEU A 34 -26.17 27.12 2.62
CA LEU A 34 -25.28 28.12 3.18
C LEU A 34 -24.48 27.53 4.36
N ALA A 35 -23.15 27.57 4.29
CA ALA A 35 -22.30 27.37 5.46
C ALA A 35 -21.96 28.74 6.06
N SER A 36 -22.41 28.93 7.31
CA SER A 36 -22.24 30.13 8.13
C SER A 36 -20.77 30.28 8.57
N PHE A 37 -20.20 31.48 8.46
CA PHE A 37 -18.84 31.80 8.92
C PHE A 37 -18.90 32.48 10.29
N SER A 38 -18.21 31.90 11.26
CA SER A 38 -18.02 32.46 12.60
C SER A 38 -16.90 33.51 12.60
N SER A 39 -17.19 34.70 13.12
CA SER A 39 -16.19 35.66 13.55
C SER A 39 -15.42 35.13 14.78
N ILE A 40 -14.10 35.25 14.77
CA ILE A 40 -13.25 34.87 15.90
C ILE A 40 -13.25 36.02 16.93
N PRO A 41 -13.57 35.79 18.22
CA PRO A 41 -13.43 36.81 19.26
C PRO A 41 -11.94 37.07 19.59
N ARG A 42 -11.63 38.34 19.89
CA ARG A 42 -10.29 38.94 20.07
C ARG A 42 -9.39 38.39 21.19
N SER A 43 -9.73 37.29 21.86
CA SER A 43 -9.02 36.83 23.07
C SER A 43 -8.04 35.67 22.90
N ALA A 44 -7.69 35.27 21.67
CA ALA A 44 -6.76 34.16 21.41
C ALA A 44 -5.46 34.61 20.71
N LEU A 45 -4.97 35.81 21.00
CA LEU A 45 -3.71 36.32 20.46
C LEU A 45 -2.58 36.17 21.50
N GLY A 46 -1.92 35.02 21.48
CA GLY A 46 -0.61 34.84 22.13
C GLY A 46 0.46 35.65 21.40
N THR A 47 1.04 36.63 22.10
CA THR A 47 2.39 37.21 21.90
C THR A 47 2.88 37.41 20.46
N THR A 48 2.37 38.47 19.83
CA THR A 48 3.09 39.50 19.05
C THR A 48 4.30 39.10 18.18
N GLY A 49 4.03 38.82 16.90
CA GLY A 49 4.85 39.37 15.81
C GLY A 49 4.13 40.58 15.24
N SER A 50 4.48 41.79 15.69
CA SER A 50 3.86 43.04 15.23
C SER A 50 3.78 43.09 13.71
N PHE A 51 2.59 43.29 13.15
CA PHE A 51 2.47 43.84 11.80
C PHE A 51 3.11 45.23 11.87
N GLY A 52 4.25 45.41 11.20
CA GLY A 52 4.91 46.72 11.16
C GLY A 52 3.95 47.73 10.57
N ALA A 53 3.81 48.88 11.23
CA ALA A 53 3.00 50.01 10.81
C ALA A 53 3.54 50.60 9.48
N GLY A 54 3.24 49.93 8.37
CA GLY A 54 3.37 50.48 7.04
C GLY A 54 2.09 51.22 6.70
N SER A 55 2.06 52.52 6.98
CA SER A 55 1.11 53.43 6.33
C SER A 55 1.15 53.16 4.82
N GLY A 56 -0.02 53.08 4.19
CA GLY A 56 -0.18 52.82 2.75
C GLY A 56 0.37 53.92 1.84
N SER A 57 1.63 54.31 2.05
CA SER A 57 2.39 55.29 1.29
C SER A 57 3.59 54.60 0.67
N ALA A 58 3.46 54.29 -0.64
CA ALA A 58 4.46 54.13 -1.69
C ALA A 58 5.83 53.44 -1.45
N GLY A 59 6.18 52.91 -0.27
CA GLY A 59 7.56 52.55 0.06
C GLY A 59 7.84 51.09 0.40
N LYS A 60 6.90 50.36 1.03
CA LYS A 60 7.18 49.01 1.56
C LYS A 60 6.12 47.99 1.13
N PRO A 61 6.49 46.83 0.55
CA PRO A 61 5.53 45.81 0.16
C PRO A 61 4.86 45.20 1.40
N LEU A 62 3.58 44.83 1.28
CA LEU A 62 2.83 44.13 2.30
C LEU A 62 3.32 42.69 2.37
N GLU A 63 3.56 42.20 3.59
CA GLU A 63 4.03 40.84 3.81
C GLU A 63 2.85 39.87 3.91
N LEU A 64 2.88 38.81 3.11
CA LEU A 64 2.00 37.66 3.26
C LEU A 64 2.60 36.70 4.31
N LYS A 65 1.98 36.62 5.50
CA LYS A 65 2.49 35.81 6.62
C LYS A 65 1.77 34.47 6.71
N TYR A 66 2.44 33.41 7.15
CA TYR A 66 1.81 32.11 7.40
C TYR A 66 1.29 32.05 8.85
N LEU A 67 0.05 31.60 9.06
CA LEU A 67 -0.54 31.41 10.37
C LEU A 67 -0.41 29.92 10.79
N GLU A 68 0.24 29.70 11.93
CA GLU A 68 0.67 28.37 12.41
C GLU A 68 -0.49 27.42 12.78
N ALA A 69 -1.65 27.96 13.15
CA ALA A 69 -2.73 27.16 13.75
C ALA A 69 -3.56 26.33 12.73
N ASN A 70 -3.60 26.74 11.46
CA ASN A 70 -4.55 26.20 10.48
C ASN A 70 -4.01 26.12 9.04
N GLY A 71 -2.73 26.42 8.80
CA GLY A 71 -2.14 26.37 7.46
C GLY A 71 -2.66 27.46 6.51
N SER A 72 -3.21 28.55 7.05
CA SER A 72 -3.68 29.68 6.26
C SER A 72 -2.65 30.81 6.18
N LEU A 73 -2.75 31.59 5.12
CA LEU A 73 -1.97 32.78 4.84
C LEU A 73 -2.73 34.01 5.32
N ALA A 74 -2.06 34.88 6.04
CA ALA A 74 -2.56 36.15 6.51
C ALA A 74 -2.06 37.28 5.59
N LEU A 75 -3.00 37.97 4.95
CA LEU A 75 -2.74 39.21 4.22
C LEU A 75 -3.46 40.36 4.91
N ALA A 76 -2.71 41.36 5.40
CA ALA A 76 -3.29 42.59 5.91
C ALA A 76 -3.50 43.56 4.74
N LEU A 77 -4.71 44.09 4.56
CA LEU A 77 -5.01 45.10 3.54
C LEU A 77 -5.56 46.39 4.18
N PRO A 78 -5.12 47.58 3.73
CA PRO A 78 -5.69 48.84 4.18
C PRO A 78 -7.04 49.09 3.50
N LEU A 79 -8.14 49.03 4.26
CA LEU A 79 -9.51 49.30 3.78
C LEU A 79 -10.01 50.64 4.35
N MET A 80 -10.84 51.38 3.61
CA MET A 80 -11.30 52.71 4.02
C MET A 80 -12.78 52.68 4.39
N GLU A 81 -13.09 52.49 5.67
CA GLU A 81 -14.06 53.24 6.50
C GLU A 81 -14.55 52.42 7.70
N ASP A 82 -14.31 52.95 8.90
CA ASP A 82 -15.27 53.00 10.00
C ASP A 82 -14.83 54.13 10.97
N PRO A 83 -15.58 55.22 11.16
CA PRO A 83 -15.19 56.35 12.03
C PRO A 83 -15.24 56.06 13.54
N HIS A 84 -15.64 54.86 13.97
CA HIS A 84 -15.83 54.49 15.39
C HIS A 84 -14.95 53.33 15.87
N SER A 85 -13.85 53.03 15.18
CA SER A 85 -12.89 52.03 15.65
C SER A 85 -11.78 52.70 16.49
N GLU A 86 -11.96 52.73 17.80
CA GLU A 86 -10.90 53.09 18.75
C GLU A 86 -9.66 52.19 18.54
N ILE A 87 -8.55 52.85 18.18
CA ILE A 87 -7.15 52.40 18.29
C ILE A 87 -6.76 51.22 17.35
N GLY A 88 -6.12 51.57 16.24
CA GLY A 88 -5.27 50.66 15.45
C GLY A 88 -5.43 50.86 13.95
N LEU A 89 -4.32 51.16 13.25
CA LEU A 89 -4.18 51.36 11.79
C LEU A 89 -5.27 50.63 10.98
N GLY A 90 -6.03 51.33 10.12
CA GLY A 90 -7.13 50.80 9.28
C GLY A 90 -6.73 49.68 8.30
N MET A 91 -6.26 48.56 8.84
CA MET A 91 -5.74 47.38 8.19
C MET A 91 -6.61 46.20 8.61
N LYS A 92 -7.22 45.52 7.63
CA LYS A 92 -8.03 44.33 7.85
C LYS A 92 -7.25 43.08 7.47
N LEU A 93 -7.31 42.07 8.34
CA LEU A 93 -6.59 40.82 8.15
C LEU A 93 -7.46 39.81 7.40
N PHE A 94 -6.99 39.36 6.25
CA PHE A 94 -7.61 38.31 5.44
C PHE A 94 -6.87 37.00 5.62
N SER A 95 -7.61 35.93 5.93
CA SER A 95 -7.08 34.57 6.03
C SER A 95 -7.40 33.80 4.74
N LEU A 96 -6.35 33.33 4.05
CA LEU A 96 -6.40 32.69 2.75
C LEU A 96 -5.86 31.28 2.85
N GLN A 97 -6.57 30.27 2.34
CA GLN A 97 -5.94 28.96 2.18
C GLN A 97 -5.18 28.91 0.85
N PRO A 98 -4.08 28.12 0.73
CA PRO A 98 -3.35 28.01 -0.53
C PRO A 98 -4.23 27.57 -1.71
N THR A 99 -5.28 26.78 -1.45
CA THR A 99 -6.28 26.31 -2.42
C THR A 99 -7.32 27.37 -2.83
N THR A 100 -7.35 28.52 -2.18
CA THR A 100 -8.28 29.59 -2.54
C THR A 100 -7.98 30.14 -3.92
N THR A 101 -9.03 30.46 -4.67
CA THR A 101 -8.93 31.09 -5.98
C THR A 101 -8.92 32.61 -5.84
N VAL A 102 -8.32 33.29 -6.83
CA VAL A 102 -8.33 34.75 -6.94
C VAL A 102 -9.77 35.29 -6.88
N ALA A 103 -10.73 34.64 -7.56
CA ALA A 103 -12.13 35.01 -7.52
C ALA A 103 -12.71 34.99 -6.10
N SER A 104 -12.47 33.90 -5.36
CA SER A 104 -12.97 33.74 -3.99
C SER A 104 -12.42 34.82 -3.06
N PHE A 105 -11.16 35.18 -3.22
CA PHE A 105 -10.53 36.24 -2.44
C PHE A 105 -11.08 37.63 -2.79
N VAL A 106 -11.23 37.94 -4.09
CA VAL A 106 -11.81 39.20 -4.54
C VAL A 106 -13.23 39.36 -4.00
N SER A 107 -14.05 38.32 -4.07
CA SER A 107 -15.40 38.31 -3.47
C SER A 107 -15.36 38.52 -1.95
N GLN A 108 -14.38 37.93 -1.26
CA GLN A 108 -14.22 38.13 0.18
C GLN A 108 -13.88 39.58 0.53
N VAL A 109 -12.99 40.23 -0.22
CA VAL A 109 -12.65 41.64 0.00
C VAL A 109 -13.86 42.55 -0.28
N GLN A 110 -14.63 42.28 -1.34
CA GLN A 110 -15.82 43.06 -1.70
C GLN A 110 -17.01 42.87 -0.75
N LEU A 111 -17.16 41.69 -0.15
CA LEU A 111 -18.17 41.43 0.89
C LEU A 111 -17.86 42.21 2.17
N GLU A 112 -16.57 42.39 2.44
CA GLU A 112 -16.07 42.91 3.69
C GLU A 112 -15.91 44.44 3.69
N ASP A 113 -15.86 45.05 2.50
CA ASP A 113 -15.82 46.50 2.29
C ASP A 113 -16.65 46.87 1.04
N SER A 114 -17.82 47.47 1.26
CA SER A 114 -18.72 47.92 0.19
C SER A 114 -18.17 49.11 -0.63
N THR A 115 -17.11 49.77 -0.17
CA THR A 115 -16.47 50.87 -0.88
C THR A 115 -15.46 50.36 -1.93
N ALA A 116 -15.03 49.10 -1.85
CA ALA A 116 -14.08 48.45 -2.76
C ALA A 116 -14.73 47.99 -4.08
N LYS A 117 -15.01 48.93 -4.99
CA LYS A 117 -15.68 48.65 -6.29
C LYS A 117 -14.74 48.03 -7.34
N GLU A 118 -13.44 48.32 -7.28
CA GLU A 118 -12.44 47.81 -8.22
C GLU A 118 -11.33 47.06 -7.47
N VAL A 119 -11.43 45.73 -7.41
CA VAL A 119 -10.46 44.84 -6.76
C VAL A 119 -9.89 43.88 -7.79
N GLN A 120 -8.58 43.93 -8.04
CA GLN A 120 -7.93 43.08 -9.03
C GLN A 120 -6.55 42.60 -8.55
N ILE A 121 -6.25 41.33 -8.78
CA ILE A 121 -4.91 40.78 -8.58
C ILE A 121 -4.13 40.84 -9.90
N ARG A 122 -2.93 41.43 -9.85
CA ARG A 122 -1.98 41.51 -10.96
C ARG A 122 -0.69 40.81 -10.58
N THR A 123 -0.01 40.23 -11.56
CA THR A 123 1.35 39.71 -11.42
C THR A 123 2.34 40.83 -11.10
N GLN A 124 3.58 40.52 -10.71
CA GLN A 124 4.65 41.51 -10.49
C GLN A 124 4.80 42.51 -11.66
N LYS A 125 4.54 42.05 -12.89
CA LYS A 125 4.66 42.80 -14.15
C LYS A 125 3.41 43.62 -14.49
N GLY A 126 2.39 43.63 -13.63
CA GLY A 126 1.16 44.40 -13.82
C GLY A 126 0.10 43.73 -14.70
N VAL A 127 0.28 42.47 -15.09
CA VAL A 127 -0.69 41.72 -15.91
C VAL A 127 -1.78 41.14 -15.00
N PRO A 128 -3.08 41.31 -15.31
CA PRO A 128 -4.17 40.76 -14.52
C PRO A 128 -4.15 39.22 -14.51
N VAL A 129 -4.40 38.64 -13.33
CA VAL A 129 -4.41 37.19 -13.12
C VAL A 129 -5.83 36.65 -13.30
N ALA A 130 -5.96 35.48 -13.93
CA ALA A 130 -7.26 34.88 -14.19
C ALA A 130 -7.98 34.48 -12.89
N PRO A 131 -9.32 34.66 -12.79
CA PRO A 131 -10.09 34.47 -11.57
C PRO A 131 -10.04 33.04 -10.99
N GLU A 132 -9.86 32.03 -11.84
CA GLU A 132 -9.73 30.61 -11.47
C GLU A 132 -8.34 30.23 -10.93
N THR A 133 -7.36 31.12 -11.03
CA THR A 133 -5.98 30.86 -10.58
C THR A 133 -5.95 30.70 -9.06
N GLN A 134 -5.25 29.68 -8.57
CA GLN A 134 -5.06 29.46 -7.13
C GLN A 134 -3.92 30.30 -6.57
N PHE A 135 -4.02 30.66 -5.29
CA PHE A 135 -2.95 31.40 -4.60
C PHE A 135 -1.64 30.60 -4.50
N THR A 136 -1.68 29.27 -4.49
CA THR A 136 -0.47 28.42 -4.63
C THR A 136 0.40 28.78 -5.83
N SER A 137 -0.22 29.00 -7.00
CA SER A 137 0.50 29.36 -8.22
C SER A 137 0.92 30.83 -8.23
N LEU A 138 0.13 31.70 -7.59
CA LEU A 138 0.42 33.14 -7.48
C LEU A 138 1.63 33.41 -6.56
N MET A 139 1.82 32.60 -5.52
CA MET A 139 2.90 32.74 -4.54
C MET A 139 4.29 32.34 -5.05
N ALA A 140 4.41 31.86 -6.29
CA ALA A 140 5.70 31.57 -6.90
C ALA A 140 6.54 32.85 -7.10
N ASP A 141 5.87 33.98 -7.30
CA ASP A 141 6.46 35.30 -7.49
C ASP A 141 5.73 36.34 -6.61
N ASP A 142 6.33 37.52 -6.45
CA ASP A 142 5.63 38.67 -5.87
C ASP A 142 4.45 39.10 -6.75
N PHE A 143 3.40 39.64 -6.15
CA PHE A 143 2.20 40.07 -6.88
C PHE A 143 1.68 41.42 -6.38
N GLN A 144 0.71 41.96 -7.09
CA GLN A 144 0.10 43.26 -6.80
C GLN A 144 -1.40 43.09 -6.58
N VAL A 145 -1.92 43.78 -5.57
CA VAL A 145 -3.36 43.89 -5.30
C VAL A 145 -3.77 45.33 -5.59
N VAL A 146 -4.69 45.51 -6.53
CA VAL A 146 -5.23 46.82 -6.90
C VAL A 146 -6.56 47.01 -6.19
N LEU A 147 -6.70 48.09 -5.43
CA LEU A 147 -7.91 48.49 -4.69
C LEU A 147 -8.26 49.94 -5.04
N ASN A 148 -9.34 50.19 -5.78
CA ASN A 148 -9.86 51.53 -6.08
C ASN A 148 -8.75 52.56 -6.40
N ASP A 149 -7.95 52.30 -7.45
CA ASP A 149 -6.78 53.09 -7.90
C ASP A 149 -5.49 53.00 -7.05
N LYS A 150 -5.48 52.29 -5.92
CA LYS A 150 -4.25 52.02 -5.15
C LYS A 150 -3.64 50.68 -5.53
N VAL A 151 -2.39 50.71 -5.98
CA VAL A 151 -1.60 49.50 -6.26
C VAL A 151 -0.77 49.13 -5.03
N LEU A 152 -1.13 48.02 -4.41
CA LEU A 152 -0.45 47.46 -3.25
C LEU A 152 0.46 46.32 -3.68
N ARG A 153 1.77 46.46 -3.48
CA ARG A 153 2.72 45.37 -3.73
C ARG A 153 2.66 44.40 -2.56
N VAL A 154 2.44 43.12 -2.85
CA VAL A 154 2.46 42.04 -1.88
C VAL A 154 3.68 41.19 -2.14
N ALA A 155 4.58 41.15 -1.16
CA ALA A 155 5.70 40.24 -1.18
C ALA A 155 5.18 38.84 -0.85
N ALA A 156 5.36 37.90 -1.78
CA ALA A 156 5.15 36.50 -1.47
C ALA A 156 6.16 36.11 -0.35
N PRO A 157 5.86 35.11 0.50
CA PRO A 157 6.83 34.65 1.47
C PRO A 157 8.03 34.06 0.72
N VAL A 158 9.05 34.89 0.55
CA VAL A 158 10.26 34.55 -0.17
C VAL A 158 10.98 33.42 0.59
N PHE A 159 11.02 32.22 0.01
CA PHE A 159 11.89 31.12 0.44
C PHE A 159 13.33 31.33 -0.08
N THR A 160 13.85 32.56 -0.06
CA THR A 160 15.21 32.85 -0.54
C THR A 160 15.93 33.79 0.42
N GLY A 161 17.20 33.45 0.69
CA GLY A 161 18.12 34.22 1.52
C GLY A 161 18.43 33.51 2.83
N ASP A 162 19.61 32.87 2.89
CA ASP A 162 20.33 32.37 4.07
C ASP A 162 19.65 31.32 4.99
N ALA A 163 18.40 30.92 4.71
CA ALA A 163 17.62 29.95 5.51
C ALA A 163 18.04 28.47 5.37
N TYR A 164 19.27 28.21 4.93
CA TYR A 164 19.78 26.87 4.64
C TYR A 164 20.81 26.37 5.64
N THR A 165 20.85 26.95 6.83
CA THR A 165 21.52 26.38 7.99
C THR A 165 20.75 25.13 8.45
N SER A 166 21.49 24.09 8.84
CA SER A 166 20.95 22.98 9.64
C SER A 166 20.08 23.54 10.76
N LEU A 167 18.99 22.84 11.13
CA LEU A 167 18.17 23.16 12.30
C LEU A 167 19.09 23.71 13.41
N PRO A 168 18.86 24.94 13.91
CA PRO A 168 19.67 25.49 14.98
C PRO A 168 19.80 24.43 16.08
N GLN A 169 21.03 24.12 16.52
CA GLN A 169 21.24 23.18 17.63
C GLN A 169 20.58 23.70 18.92
N ASP A 170 20.21 24.98 18.95
CA ASP A 170 19.59 25.70 20.07
C ASP A 170 18.08 25.40 20.26
N GLY A 171 17.51 24.41 19.56
CA GLY A 171 16.13 23.96 19.79
C GLY A 171 15.04 24.88 19.26
N GLY A 172 15.40 25.96 18.56
CA GLY A 172 14.48 26.83 17.83
C GLY A 172 13.96 26.14 16.57
N LEU A 173 12.66 25.82 16.54
CA LEU A 173 12.02 25.14 15.42
C LEU A 173 11.64 26.15 14.32
N ASP A 174 12.60 26.50 13.45
CA ASP A 174 12.31 27.35 12.29
C ASP A 174 11.58 26.55 11.19
N MET A 175 10.36 26.98 10.85
CA MET A 175 9.52 26.39 9.79
C MET A 175 10.25 26.31 8.44
N ARG A 176 11.14 27.28 8.16
CA ARG A 176 11.94 27.31 6.91
C ARG A 176 12.95 26.17 6.85
N ALA A 177 13.62 25.90 7.97
CA ALA A 177 14.59 24.80 8.09
C ALA A 177 13.90 23.43 7.98
N ILE A 178 12.67 23.29 8.50
CA ILE A 178 11.86 22.07 8.35
C ILE A 178 11.47 21.87 6.89
N ALA A 179 10.93 22.90 6.23
CA ALA A 179 10.52 22.82 4.83
C ALA A 179 11.70 22.44 3.92
N HIS A 180 12.88 22.99 4.18
CA HIS A 180 14.10 22.63 3.47
C HIS A 180 14.51 21.16 3.68
N LYS A 181 14.47 20.66 4.93
CA LYS A 181 14.74 19.23 5.19
C LYS A 181 13.71 18.32 4.52
N ALA A 182 12.44 18.73 4.48
CA ALA A 182 11.40 17.98 3.77
C ALA A 182 11.69 17.91 2.26
N ALA A 183 12.18 19.00 1.65
CA ALA A 183 12.61 19.01 0.25
C ALA A 183 13.80 18.04 0.01
N ILE A 184 14.80 18.03 0.90
CA ILE A 184 15.93 17.09 0.82
C ILE A 184 15.47 15.63 0.99
N ILE A 185 14.53 15.36 1.90
CA ILE A 185 13.98 14.01 2.10
C ILE A 185 13.24 13.54 0.84
N LYS A 186 12.42 14.41 0.23
CA LYS A 186 11.75 14.13 -1.04
C LYS A 186 12.75 13.87 -2.16
N LEU A 187 13.78 14.71 -2.29
CA LEU A 187 14.86 14.51 -3.25
C LEU A 187 15.58 13.17 -3.04
N ARG A 188 15.88 12.82 -1.79
CA ARG A 188 16.49 11.52 -1.47
C ARG A 188 15.60 10.36 -1.91
N GLU A 189 14.30 10.45 -1.68
CA GLU A 189 13.34 9.41 -2.07
C GLU A 189 13.25 9.28 -3.60
N THR A 190 13.23 10.39 -4.34
CA THR A 190 13.22 10.36 -5.81
C THR A 190 14.52 9.83 -6.39
N ILE A 191 15.67 10.17 -5.80
CA ILE A 191 16.97 9.59 -6.18
C ILE A 191 17.01 8.08 -5.91
N ALA A 192 16.53 7.63 -4.75
CA ALA A 192 16.56 6.21 -4.38
C ALA A 192 15.70 5.34 -5.31
N ASN A 193 14.55 5.88 -5.75
CA ASN A 193 13.62 5.21 -6.66
C ASN A 193 13.95 5.42 -8.15
N HIS A 194 15.05 6.13 -8.47
CA HIS A 194 15.41 6.43 -9.84
C HIS A 194 15.79 5.15 -10.61
N PRO A 195 15.32 4.98 -11.87
CA PRO A 195 15.60 3.78 -12.65
C PRO A 195 17.09 3.68 -13.02
N LYS A 196 17.70 4.78 -13.49
CA LYS A 196 19.13 4.83 -13.86
C LYS A 196 20.01 4.82 -12.62
N TRP A 197 21.16 4.16 -12.71
CA TRP A 197 22.17 4.14 -11.65
C TRP A 197 23.21 5.27 -11.79
N LYS A 198 23.36 5.84 -12.99
CA LYS A 198 24.24 6.96 -13.34
C LYS A 198 23.42 8.06 -14.01
N ILE A 199 23.64 9.31 -13.63
CA ILE A 199 23.10 10.52 -14.27
C ILE A 199 24.20 11.58 -14.39
N ASP A 200 23.96 12.62 -15.19
CA ASP A 200 24.86 13.77 -15.25
C ASP A 200 24.57 14.79 -14.13
N ILE A 201 25.56 15.61 -13.77
CA ILE A 201 25.43 16.65 -12.75
C ILE A 201 24.37 17.70 -13.14
N THR A 202 24.16 17.94 -14.43
CA THR A 202 23.12 18.85 -14.92
C THR A 202 21.73 18.28 -14.71
N GLU A 203 21.55 16.97 -14.93
CA GLU A 203 20.31 16.23 -14.67
C GLU A 203 19.99 16.23 -13.17
N PHE A 204 21.00 15.98 -12.32
CA PHE A 204 20.84 16.06 -10.87
C PHE A 204 20.36 17.44 -10.40
N LYS A 205 20.96 18.53 -10.94
CA LYS A 205 20.56 19.90 -10.59
C LYS A 205 19.13 20.22 -11.02
N LYS A 206 18.65 19.66 -12.15
CA LYS A 206 17.25 19.79 -12.58
C LYS A 206 16.31 19.09 -11.61
N ILE A 207 16.60 17.84 -11.24
CA ILE A 207 15.79 17.08 -10.27
C ILE A 207 15.75 17.81 -8.91
N ALA A 208 16.87 18.38 -8.47
CA ALA A 208 16.91 19.18 -7.26
C ALA A 208 16.02 20.45 -7.36
N ALA A 209 16.05 21.15 -8.51
CA ALA A 209 15.22 22.31 -8.76
C ALA A 209 13.72 21.98 -8.75
N ASP A 210 13.33 20.83 -9.32
CA ASP A 210 11.94 20.34 -9.33
C ASP A 210 11.41 20.09 -7.90
N HIS A 211 12.30 19.77 -6.96
CA HIS A 211 11.98 19.61 -5.54
C HIS A 211 12.14 20.90 -4.71
N GLY A 212 12.35 22.05 -5.35
CA GLY A 212 12.45 23.36 -4.68
C GLY A 212 13.83 23.68 -4.12
N ILE A 213 14.89 23.01 -4.59
CA ILE A 213 16.27 23.26 -4.17
C ILE A 213 17.00 24.09 -5.25
N PRO A 214 17.49 25.30 -4.93
CA PRO A 214 18.16 26.14 -5.91
C PRO A 214 19.49 25.54 -6.40
N PRO A 215 19.91 25.81 -7.66
CA PRO A 215 21.05 25.15 -8.30
C PRO A 215 22.40 25.43 -7.62
N LYS A 216 22.54 26.58 -6.94
CA LYS A 216 23.74 26.92 -6.16
C LYS A 216 23.89 26.04 -4.91
N GLN A 217 22.77 25.61 -4.35
CA GLN A 217 22.75 24.77 -3.17
C GLN A 217 22.71 23.28 -3.53
N ALA A 218 22.15 22.93 -4.70
CA ALA A 218 22.17 21.57 -5.23
C ALA A 218 23.60 20.98 -5.27
N SER A 219 24.63 21.78 -5.55
CA SER A 219 26.03 21.33 -5.47
C SER A 219 26.50 21.03 -4.03
N GLN A 220 26.06 21.81 -3.05
CA GLN A 220 26.35 21.55 -1.63
C GLN A 220 25.63 20.29 -1.14
N VAL A 221 24.35 20.12 -1.52
CA VAL A 221 23.57 18.92 -1.23
C VAL A 221 24.21 17.69 -1.89
N LEU A 222 24.66 17.81 -3.13
CA LEU A 222 25.37 16.74 -3.83
C LEU A 222 26.66 16.34 -3.10
N HIS A 223 27.46 17.33 -2.66
CA HIS A 223 28.66 17.08 -1.87
C HIS A 223 28.34 16.42 -0.52
N ALA A 224 27.28 16.86 0.17
CA ALA A 224 26.82 16.24 1.40
C ALA A 224 26.34 14.80 1.18
N PHE A 225 25.62 14.53 0.08
CA PHE A 225 25.21 13.17 -0.31
C PHE A 225 26.41 12.29 -0.64
N HIS A 226 27.47 12.85 -1.22
CA HIS A 226 28.73 12.16 -1.44
C HIS A 226 29.42 11.77 -0.13
N GLN A 227 29.57 12.71 0.80
CA GLN A 227 30.19 12.45 2.10
C GLN A 227 29.44 11.41 2.94
N VAL A 228 28.10 11.42 2.87
CA VAL A 228 27.26 10.45 3.60
C VAL A 228 27.21 9.08 2.88
N GLY A 229 27.64 9.01 1.61
CA GLY A 229 27.58 7.78 0.81
C GLY A 229 26.18 7.46 0.28
N LEU A 230 25.32 8.47 0.12
CA LEU A 230 24.02 8.36 -0.55
C LEU A 230 24.15 8.32 -2.07
N VAL A 231 25.14 9.04 -2.60
CA VAL A 231 25.45 9.20 -4.02
C VAL A 231 26.97 9.25 -4.14
N PHE A 232 27.57 8.82 -5.24
CA PHE A 232 29.00 9.10 -5.50
C PHE A 232 29.16 10.10 -6.64
N HIS A 233 29.96 11.14 -6.40
CA HIS A 233 30.34 12.15 -7.39
C HIS A 233 31.82 12.46 -7.20
N PHE A 234 32.63 12.25 -8.24
CA PHE A 234 34.08 12.40 -8.17
C PHE A 234 34.52 13.68 -8.87
N SER A 235 34.28 14.83 -8.25
CA SER A 235 34.64 16.15 -8.80
C SER A 235 36.14 16.33 -9.06
N GLN A 236 36.99 15.57 -8.38
CA GLN A 236 38.46 15.65 -8.43
C GLN A 236 39.10 14.55 -9.30
N ALA A 237 38.31 13.68 -9.95
CA ALA A 237 38.86 12.62 -10.79
C ALA A 237 39.60 13.19 -12.01
N SER A 238 40.61 12.47 -12.51
CA SER A 238 41.35 12.85 -13.72
C SER A 238 40.47 12.81 -14.98
N ASP A 239 39.51 11.88 -15.02
CA ASP A 239 38.64 11.62 -16.16
C ASP A 239 37.45 12.60 -16.20
N GLU A 240 37.29 13.31 -17.31
CA GLU A 240 36.19 14.28 -17.52
C GLU A 240 34.79 13.64 -17.45
N GLU A 241 34.65 12.38 -17.87
CA GLU A 241 33.39 11.64 -17.77
C GLU A 241 33.01 11.33 -16.32
N LEU A 242 34.00 11.15 -15.43
CA LEU A 242 33.76 10.87 -14.01
C LEU A 242 33.46 12.15 -13.22
N LYS A 243 34.00 13.30 -13.64
CA LYS A 243 33.72 14.62 -13.06
C LYS A 243 32.27 15.05 -13.25
N THR A 244 31.67 14.63 -14.36
CA THR A 244 30.30 14.97 -14.74
C THR A 244 29.29 13.92 -14.23
N ALA A 245 29.72 12.66 -14.11
CA ALA A 245 28.88 11.57 -13.64
C ALA A 245 28.54 11.61 -12.15
N VAL A 246 27.26 11.47 -11.85
CA VAL A 246 26.69 11.30 -10.52
C VAL A 246 26.08 9.89 -10.41
N PHE A 247 26.63 9.08 -9.52
CA PHE A 247 26.20 7.70 -9.28
C PHE A 247 25.17 7.64 -8.16
N LEU A 248 23.92 7.32 -8.51
CA LEU A 248 22.79 7.30 -7.59
C LEU A 248 22.69 6.03 -6.76
N LYS A 249 23.34 4.95 -7.19
CA LYS A 249 23.33 3.64 -6.53
C LYS A 249 24.75 3.24 -6.09
N PRO A 250 25.29 3.87 -5.03
CA PRO A 250 26.67 3.69 -4.60
C PRO A 250 27.01 2.25 -4.22
N ARG A 251 26.04 1.48 -3.71
CA ARG A 251 26.22 0.07 -3.34
C ARG A 251 26.73 -0.77 -4.51
N ASN A 252 26.28 -0.51 -5.72
CA ASN A 252 26.67 -1.25 -6.90
C ASN A 252 28.17 -1.09 -7.21
N ILE A 253 28.67 0.12 -7.01
CA ILE A 253 30.09 0.45 -7.24
C ILE A 253 30.94 -0.16 -6.14
N LEU A 254 30.47 -0.11 -4.90
CA LEU A 254 31.13 -0.75 -3.76
C LEU A 254 31.24 -2.26 -3.96
N ASP A 255 30.15 -2.92 -4.39
CA ASP A 255 30.16 -4.36 -4.64
C ASP A 255 31.24 -4.73 -5.68
N GLY A 256 31.33 -4.01 -6.80
CA GLY A 256 32.38 -4.23 -7.80
C GLY A 256 33.80 -3.95 -7.30
N TYR A 257 33.96 -2.96 -6.42
CA TYR A 257 35.25 -2.70 -5.76
C TYR A 257 35.65 -3.83 -4.81
N PHE A 258 34.72 -4.33 -3.98
CA PHE A 258 34.96 -5.48 -3.11
C PHE A 258 35.33 -6.73 -3.91
N ASP A 259 34.64 -6.99 -5.03
CA ASP A 259 34.95 -8.10 -5.92
C ASP A 259 36.37 -7.98 -6.51
N SER A 260 36.80 -6.77 -6.91
CA SER A 260 38.17 -6.55 -7.39
C SER A 260 39.25 -6.83 -6.34
N LEU A 261 38.91 -6.69 -5.06
CA LEU A 261 39.77 -7.00 -3.93
C LEU A 261 39.67 -8.47 -3.48
N GLY A 262 38.82 -9.27 -4.14
CA GLY A 262 38.52 -10.65 -3.75
C GLY A 262 37.73 -10.77 -2.44
N LEU A 263 37.09 -9.69 -2.00
CA LEU A 263 36.29 -9.64 -0.78
C LEU A 263 34.81 -9.78 -1.12
N THR A 264 34.07 -10.53 -0.29
CA THR A 264 32.61 -10.59 -0.41
C THR A 264 32.00 -9.37 0.26
N PRO A 265 31.14 -8.59 -0.45
CA PRO A 265 30.52 -7.43 0.17
C PRO A 265 29.62 -7.86 1.33
N PRO A 266 29.53 -7.05 2.41
CA PRO A 266 28.75 -7.39 3.60
C PRO A 266 27.26 -7.59 3.30
N SER A 267 26.73 -6.98 2.23
CA SER A 267 25.38 -7.24 1.74
C SER A 267 25.18 -8.70 1.37
N THR A 268 26.14 -9.25 0.61
CA THR A 268 26.08 -10.59 0.04
C THR A 268 26.31 -11.64 1.12
N GLN A 269 27.20 -11.38 2.07
CA GLN A 269 27.39 -12.23 3.25
C GLN A 269 26.09 -12.47 4.00
N ARG A 270 25.30 -11.41 4.26
CA ARG A 270 23.99 -11.53 4.91
C ARG A 270 23.01 -12.42 4.13
N TYR A 271 23.02 -12.35 2.80
CA TYR A 271 22.17 -13.22 1.98
C TYR A 271 22.65 -14.67 1.98
N ILE A 272 23.96 -14.90 2.00
CA ILE A 272 24.56 -16.24 2.11
C ILE A 272 24.20 -16.86 3.47
N GLU A 273 24.38 -16.14 4.57
CA GLU A 273 24.01 -16.60 5.92
C GLU A 273 22.51 -16.90 6.00
N LYS A 274 21.66 -15.99 5.49
CA LYS A 274 20.21 -16.19 5.46
C LYS A 274 19.82 -17.44 4.66
N ARG A 275 20.49 -17.67 3.53
CA ARG A 275 20.29 -18.87 2.71
C ARG A 275 20.71 -20.12 3.46
N GLN A 276 21.88 -20.13 4.10
CA GLN A 276 22.37 -21.27 4.90
C GLN A 276 21.41 -21.60 6.04
N GLN A 277 20.84 -20.58 6.71
CA GLN A 277 19.80 -20.77 7.73
C GLN A 277 18.56 -21.46 7.15
N LEU A 278 18.06 -21.00 5.99
CA LEU A 278 16.90 -21.61 5.33
C LEU A 278 17.18 -23.05 4.87
N GLU A 279 18.38 -23.33 4.38
CA GLU A 279 18.80 -24.68 4.01
C GLU A 279 18.89 -25.60 5.24
N ALA A 280 19.36 -25.09 6.38
CA ALA A 280 19.39 -25.82 7.64
C ALA A 280 17.99 -26.09 8.19
N ASP A 281 17.10 -25.09 8.16
CA ASP A 281 15.69 -25.23 8.56
C ASP A 281 14.96 -26.27 7.68
N LEU A 282 15.24 -26.26 6.37
CA LEU A 282 14.73 -27.25 5.43
C LEU A 282 15.23 -28.64 5.78
N ALA A 283 16.54 -28.80 6.00
CA ALA A 283 17.14 -30.08 6.36
C ALA A 283 16.56 -30.65 7.66
N ALA A 284 16.17 -29.79 8.62
CA ALA A 284 15.53 -30.19 9.86
C ALA A 284 14.08 -30.69 9.66
N ILE A 285 13.33 -30.09 8.73
CA ILE A 285 11.91 -30.43 8.48
C ILE A 285 11.76 -31.60 7.50
N MET A 286 12.71 -31.77 6.58
CA MET A 286 12.70 -32.81 5.56
C MET A 286 12.40 -34.23 6.07
N PRO A 287 13.07 -34.74 7.14
CA PRO A 287 12.82 -36.12 7.60
C PRO A 287 11.41 -36.31 8.15
N GLU A 288 10.86 -35.31 8.84
CA GLU A 288 9.47 -35.37 9.33
C GLU A 288 8.48 -35.35 8.15
N HIS A 289 8.74 -34.51 7.15
CA HIS A 289 7.95 -34.42 5.94
C HIS A 289 7.91 -35.76 5.19
N ASP A 290 9.07 -36.35 4.94
CA ASP A 290 9.20 -37.62 4.21
C ASP A 290 8.55 -38.77 4.97
N ALA A 291 8.72 -38.83 6.30
CA ALA A 291 8.08 -39.84 7.14
C ALA A 291 6.54 -39.76 7.07
N LEU A 292 5.96 -38.55 7.16
CA LEU A 292 4.51 -38.35 7.06
C LEU A 292 3.98 -38.63 5.66
N LEU A 293 4.73 -38.28 4.62
CA LEU A 293 4.36 -38.56 3.23
C LEU A 293 4.37 -40.07 2.96
N HIS A 294 5.41 -40.77 3.40
CA HIS A 294 5.49 -42.21 3.27
C HIS A 294 4.35 -42.91 4.04
N LEU A 295 4.05 -42.46 5.26
CA LEU A 295 2.93 -42.98 6.03
C LEU A 295 1.59 -42.75 5.30
N ARG A 296 1.34 -41.54 4.78
CA ARG A 296 0.15 -41.25 3.97
C ARG A 296 0.04 -42.21 2.79
N LYS A 297 1.13 -42.41 2.05
CA LYS A 297 1.17 -43.30 0.89
C LYS A 297 0.83 -44.75 1.27
N GLN A 298 1.41 -45.26 2.35
CA GLN A 298 1.11 -46.61 2.85
C GLN A 298 -0.36 -46.78 3.25
N LEU A 299 -0.94 -45.76 3.88
CA LEU A 299 -2.35 -45.77 4.28
C LEU A 299 -3.29 -45.70 3.08
N ASP A 300 -3.00 -44.82 2.12
CA ASP A 300 -3.76 -44.67 0.87
C ASP A 300 -3.69 -45.96 0.03
N GLU A 301 -2.52 -46.58 -0.11
CA GLU A 301 -2.37 -47.87 -0.80
C GLU A 301 -3.14 -49.00 -0.09
N SER A 302 -3.10 -49.03 1.23
CA SER A 302 -3.84 -50.01 2.03
C SER A 302 -5.36 -49.83 1.91
N ALA A 303 -5.83 -48.58 1.84
CA ALA A 303 -7.22 -48.26 1.56
C ALA A 303 -7.61 -48.72 0.15
N HIS A 304 -6.79 -48.39 -0.85
CA HIS A 304 -7.03 -48.70 -2.26
C HIS A 304 -7.13 -50.20 -2.51
N LYS A 305 -6.17 -50.99 -2.00
CA LYS A 305 -6.18 -52.47 -2.13
C LYS A 305 -7.45 -53.08 -1.56
N ARG A 306 -7.91 -52.60 -0.40
CA ARG A 306 -9.13 -53.11 0.24
C ARG A 306 -10.39 -52.67 -0.50
N THR A 307 -10.47 -51.42 -0.94
CA THR A 307 -11.62 -50.95 -1.75
C THR A 307 -11.69 -51.71 -3.07
N ALA A 308 -10.56 -51.95 -3.74
CA ALA A 308 -10.50 -52.76 -4.95
C ALA A 308 -11.04 -54.18 -4.72
N ILE A 309 -10.66 -54.83 -3.61
CA ILE A 309 -11.22 -56.14 -3.24
C ILE A 309 -12.75 -56.08 -3.09
N TYR A 310 -13.31 -55.05 -2.46
CA TYR A 310 -14.76 -54.89 -2.36
C TYR A 310 -15.42 -54.70 -3.74
N CYS A 311 -14.81 -53.93 -4.64
CA CYS A 311 -15.31 -53.76 -6.00
C CYS A 311 -15.29 -55.08 -6.78
N TYR A 312 -14.19 -55.83 -6.73
CA TYR A 312 -14.11 -57.14 -7.38
C TYR A 312 -15.11 -58.14 -6.78
N LEU A 313 -15.28 -58.14 -5.45
CA LEU A 313 -16.25 -58.99 -4.78
C LEU A 313 -17.69 -58.64 -5.18
N SER A 314 -18.01 -57.35 -5.28
CA SER A 314 -19.32 -56.87 -5.74
C SER A 314 -19.58 -57.28 -7.19
N SER A 315 -18.60 -57.09 -8.09
CA SER A 315 -18.71 -57.51 -9.49
C SER A 315 -18.87 -59.02 -9.62
N ALA A 316 -18.08 -59.80 -8.87
CA ALA A 316 -18.21 -61.26 -8.83
C ALA A 316 -19.57 -61.70 -8.30
N GLY A 317 -20.10 -61.01 -7.28
CA GLY A 317 -21.44 -61.24 -6.74
C GLY A 317 -22.54 -60.97 -7.78
N LEU A 318 -22.44 -59.88 -8.53
CA LEU A 318 -23.40 -59.56 -9.61
C LEU A 318 -23.37 -60.62 -10.73
N VAL A 319 -22.18 -61.04 -11.16
CA VAL A 319 -22.02 -62.11 -12.15
C VAL A 319 -22.57 -63.44 -11.61
N GLY A 320 -22.27 -63.77 -10.36
CA GLY A 320 -22.78 -64.95 -9.68
C GLY A 320 -24.31 -64.96 -9.57
N MET A 321 -24.92 -63.81 -9.25
CA MET A 321 -26.37 -63.66 -9.20
C MET A 321 -27.01 -63.87 -10.59
N GLY A 322 -26.39 -63.32 -11.64
CA GLY A 322 -26.85 -63.55 -13.02
C GLY A 322 -26.76 -65.02 -13.43
N GLY A 323 -25.64 -65.69 -13.09
CA GLY A 323 -25.47 -67.13 -13.34
C GLY A 323 -26.45 -67.99 -12.55
N LEU A 324 -26.74 -67.61 -11.30
CA LEU A 324 -27.75 -68.26 -10.47
C LEU A 324 -29.13 -68.14 -11.11
N TYR A 325 -29.52 -66.94 -11.59
CA TYR A 325 -30.79 -66.77 -12.30
C TYR A 325 -30.86 -67.58 -13.59
N ALA A 326 -29.78 -67.65 -14.37
CA ALA A 326 -29.73 -68.46 -15.58
C ALA A 326 -29.90 -69.96 -15.27
N TRP A 327 -29.20 -70.45 -14.24
CA TRP A 327 -29.32 -71.84 -13.82
C TRP A 327 -30.73 -72.17 -13.29
N LEU A 328 -31.31 -71.31 -12.45
CA LEU A 328 -32.68 -71.50 -11.96
C LEU A 328 -33.70 -71.51 -13.10
N THR A 329 -33.55 -70.64 -14.10
CA THR A 329 -34.55 -70.47 -15.18
C THR A 329 -34.49 -71.54 -16.26
N PHE A 330 -33.31 -72.11 -16.52
CA PHE A 330 -33.14 -73.08 -17.62
C PHE A 330 -32.98 -74.52 -17.16
N VAL A 331 -32.59 -74.77 -15.91
CA VAL A 331 -32.33 -76.12 -15.39
C VAL A 331 -33.37 -76.56 -14.37
N GLN A 332 -33.68 -75.72 -13.37
CA GLN A 332 -34.45 -76.15 -12.20
C GLN A 332 -35.93 -75.74 -12.24
N TYR A 333 -36.22 -74.53 -12.67
CA TYR A 333 -37.56 -73.92 -12.72
C TYR A 333 -37.88 -73.47 -14.14
N SER A 334 -39.16 -73.26 -14.42
CA SER A 334 -39.61 -72.68 -15.69
C SER A 334 -39.69 -71.15 -15.61
N TRP A 335 -39.65 -70.51 -16.77
CA TRP A 335 -39.67 -69.05 -16.90
C TRP A 335 -40.89 -68.39 -16.22
N ASP A 336 -42.06 -69.03 -16.26
CA ASP A 336 -43.31 -68.53 -15.65
C ASP A 336 -43.20 -68.31 -14.12
N ILE A 337 -42.41 -69.12 -13.42
CA ILE A 337 -42.16 -68.95 -11.97
C ILE A 337 -41.09 -67.87 -11.72
N MET A 338 -40.13 -67.71 -12.62
CA MET A 338 -38.99 -66.79 -12.48
C MET A 338 -39.30 -65.36 -12.94
N GLU A 339 -40.28 -65.17 -13.82
CA GLU A 339 -40.72 -63.87 -14.32
C GLU A 339 -41.05 -62.86 -13.19
N PRO A 340 -41.94 -63.16 -12.23
CA PRO A 340 -42.24 -62.20 -11.17
C PRO A 340 -41.03 -61.93 -10.25
N ILE A 341 -40.18 -62.93 -10.01
CA ILE A 341 -39.02 -62.81 -9.11
C ILE A 341 -37.96 -61.87 -9.69
N THR A 342 -37.68 -62.01 -10.98
CA THR A 342 -36.73 -61.16 -11.70
C THR A 342 -37.24 -59.73 -11.83
N TYR A 343 -38.55 -59.54 -12.06
CA TYR A 343 -39.20 -58.23 -12.03
C TYR A 343 -39.02 -57.53 -10.67
N PHE A 344 -39.35 -58.19 -9.56
CA PHE A 344 -39.20 -57.61 -8.22
C PHE A 344 -37.73 -57.32 -7.88
N THR A 345 -36.79 -58.10 -8.39
CA THR A 345 -35.35 -57.84 -8.22
C THR A 345 -34.92 -56.55 -8.93
N GLY A 346 -35.31 -56.35 -10.19
CA GLY A 346 -35.00 -55.12 -10.93
C GLY A 346 -35.63 -53.87 -10.31
N PHE A 347 -36.88 -54.01 -9.85
CA PHE A 347 -37.55 -52.95 -9.07
C PHE A 347 -36.80 -52.67 -7.76
N GLY A 348 -36.39 -53.71 -7.03
CA GLY A 348 -35.61 -53.59 -5.80
C GLY A 348 -34.28 -52.86 -5.97
N VAL A 349 -33.53 -53.13 -7.05
CA VAL A 349 -32.28 -52.40 -7.37
C VAL A 349 -32.55 -50.92 -7.59
N SER A 350 -33.64 -50.57 -8.29
CA SER A 350 -34.03 -49.18 -8.53
C SER A 350 -34.38 -48.46 -7.21
N VAL A 351 -35.12 -49.13 -6.32
CA VAL A 351 -35.47 -48.60 -4.98
C VAL A 351 -34.21 -48.39 -4.14
N LEU A 352 -33.27 -49.34 -4.15
CA LEU A 352 -32.00 -49.21 -3.43
C LEU A 352 -31.11 -48.09 -3.99
N SER A 353 -31.06 -47.93 -5.30
CA SER A 353 -30.34 -46.83 -5.96
C SER A 353 -30.88 -45.46 -5.54
N TYR A 354 -32.22 -45.31 -5.52
CA TYR A 354 -32.86 -44.08 -5.05
C TYR A 354 -32.63 -43.84 -3.54
N PHE A 355 -32.70 -44.90 -2.73
CA PHE A 355 -32.42 -44.83 -1.30
C PHE A 355 -30.96 -44.39 -1.04
N TRP A 356 -30.01 -44.93 -1.79
CA TRP A 356 -28.61 -44.52 -1.74
C TRP A 356 -28.43 -43.04 -2.09
N TRP A 357 -29.02 -42.59 -3.21
CA TRP A 357 -28.97 -41.19 -3.62
C TRP A 357 -29.54 -40.26 -2.53
N THR A 358 -30.63 -40.66 -1.87
CA THR A 358 -31.24 -39.89 -0.79
C THR A 358 -30.31 -39.73 0.42
N LEU A 359 -29.57 -40.79 0.78
CA LEU A 359 -28.65 -40.78 1.92
C LEU A 359 -27.33 -40.07 1.62
N THR A 360 -26.75 -40.32 0.45
CA THR A 360 -25.40 -39.87 0.09
C THR A 360 -25.43 -38.51 -0.66
N LYS A 361 -26.58 -38.13 -1.22
CA LYS A 361 -26.77 -36.95 -2.10
C LYS A 361 -25.88 -36.97 -3.36
N SER A 362 -25.42 -38.15 -3.74
CA SER A 362 -24.60 -38.39 -4.94
C SER A 362 -25.31 -39.44 -5.78
N GLU A 363 -25.24 -39.26 -7.10
CA GLU A 363 -25.81 -40.21 -8.04
C GLU A 363 -25.13 -41.58 -7.90
N TYR A 364 -25.89 -42.65 -8.10
CA TYR A 364 -25.38 -44.03 -8.08
C TYR A 364 -24.55 -44.28 -9.34
N GLU A 365 -23.34 -43.76 -9.31
CA GLU A 365 -22.31 -43.98 -10.31
C GLU A 365 -21.18 -44.79 -9.66
N TYR A 366 -20.56 -45.68 -10.43
CA TYR A 366 -19.52 -46.57 -9.93
C TYR A 366 -18.34 -45.78 -9.31
N GLU A 367 -18.01 -44.62 -9.88
CA GLU A 367 -16.96 -43.73 -9.36
C GLU A 367 -17.34 -43.11 -8.01
N ASN A 368 -18.56 -42.58 -7.88
CA ASN A 368 -19.06 -42.02 -6.61
C ASN A 368 -19.14 -43.07 -5.49
N VAL A 369 -19.55 -44.30 -5.82
CA VAL A 369 -19.61 -45.41 -4.85
C VAL A 369 -18.20 -45.85 -4.44
N TYR A 370 -17.28 -45.94 -5.40
CA TYR A 370 -15.87 -46.23 -5.15
C TYR A 370 -15.27 -45.21 -4.18
N ASP A 371 -15.45 -43.93 -4.50
CA ASP A 371 -14.93 -42.83 -3.71
C ASP A 371 -15.53 -42.81 -2.30
N PHE A 372 -16.83 -43.03 -2.16
CA PHE A 372 -17.45 -43.08 -0.84
C PHE A 372 -16.86 -44.20 0.05
N ILE A 373 -16.70 -45.41 -0.50
CA ILE A 373 -16.12 -46.56 0.23
C ILE A 373 -14.64 -46.28 0.55
N TYR A 374 -13.89 -45.75 -0.42
CA TYR A 374 -12.50 -45.38 -0.27
C TYR A 374 -12.32 -44.32 0.82
N GLN A 375 -13.07 -43.22 0.77
CA GLN A 375 -13.03 -42.12 1.73
C GLN A 375 -13.37 -42.59 3.14
N ARG A 376 -14.45 -43.36 3.29
CA ARG A 376 -14.85 -43.90 4.61
C ARG A 376 -13.75 -44.79 5.19
N ARG A 377 -13.13 -45.64 4.36
CA ARG A 377 -12.06 -46.54 4.80
C ARG A 377 -10.78 -45.78 5.12
N ARG A 378 -10.39 -44.83 4.28
CA ARG A 378 -9.24 -43.96 4.46
C ARG A 378 -9.36 -43.16 5.75
N ASN A 379 -10.50 -42.52 5.99
CA ASN A 379 -10.75 -41.77 7.22
C ASN A 379 -10.64 -42.67 8.46
N ALA A 380 -11.19 -43.89 8.41
CA ALA A 380 -11.04 -44.85 9.50
C ALA A 380 -9.58 -45.28 9.74
N LEU A 381 -8.77 -45.39 8.68
CA LEU A 381 -7.33 -45.68 8.80
C LEU A 381 -6.56 -44.49 9.35
N TYR A 382 -6.92 -43.26 8.97
CA TYR A 382 -6.30 -42.03 9.47
C TYR A 382 -6.57 -41.85 10.97
N THR A 383 -7.81 -42.07 11.42
CA THR A 383 -8.15 -42.04 12.85
C THR A 383 -7.40 -43.12 13.64
N LYS A 384 -7.24 -44.32 13.07
CA LYS A 384 -6.51 -45.43 13.73
C LYS A 384 -5.01 -45.18 13.85
N SER A 385 -4.41 -44.55 12.86
CA SER A 385 -2.98 -44.23 12.83
C SER A 385 -2.67 -42.87 13.48
N GLN A 386 -3.68 -42.13 13.95
CA GLN A 386 -3.54 -40.76 14.45
C GLN A 386 -2.83 -39.85 13.44
N PHE A 387 -3.09 -40.06 12.15
CA PHE A 387 -2.50 -39.28 11.07
C PHE A 387 -3.27 -37.97 10.89
N ASP A 388 -2.59 -36.84 11.09
CA ASP A 388 -3.14 -35.51 10.91
C ASP A 388 -2.85 -34.97 9.49
N PRO A 389 -3.83 -34.98 8.56
CA PRO A 389 -3.61 -34.49 7.19
C PRO A 389 -3.29 -32.99 7.17
N ILE A 390 -3.85 -32.22 8.10
CA ILE A 390 -3.61 -30.77 8.24
C ILE A 390 -2.14 -30.50 8.60
N LYS A 391 -1.51 -31.38 9.41
CA LYS A 391 -0.11 -31.23 9.79
C LYS A 391 0.79 -31.43 8.58
N LEU A 392 0.53 -32.44 7.75
CA LEU A 392 1.27 -32.68 6.51
C LEU A 392 1.11 -31.52 5.52
N GLU A 393 -0.10 -31.00 5.32
CA GLU A 393 -0.34 -29.86 4.43
C GLU A 393 0.43 -28.61 4.88
N LYS A 394 0.38 -28.29 6.19
CA LYS A 394 1.17 -27.18 6.76
C LYS A 394 2.68 -27.37 6.58
N LEU A 395 3.15 -28.62 6.61
CA LEU A 395 4.56 -28.91 6.40
C LEU A 395 4.94 -28.75 4.91
N GLN A 396 4.07 -29.19 4.00
CA GLN A 396 4.22 -29.00 2.57
C GLN A 396 4.26 -27.52 2.17
N THR A 397 3.36 -26.71 2.72
CA THR A 397 3.36 -25.26 2.46
C THR A 397 4.65 -24.63 2.97
N LYS A 398 5.10 -24.98 4.18
CA LYS A 398 6.37 -24.49 4.73
C LYS A 398 7.57 -24.86 3.85
N VAL A 399 7.66 -26.09 3.38
CA VAL A 399 8.75 -26.52 2.47
C VAL A 399 8.70 -25.74 1.15
N ALA A 400 7.50 -25.55 0.58
CA ALA A 400 7.33 -24.75 -0.63
C ALA A 400 7.72 -23.28 -0.43
N ASP A 401 7.36 -22.69 0.71
CA ASP A 401 7.72 -21.32 1.07
C ASP A 401 9.25 -21.16 1.21
N ILE A 402 9.91 -22.09 1.90
CA ILE A 402 11.38 -22.08 2.05
C ILE A 402 12.07 -22.22 0.69
N HIS A 403 11.61 -23.14 -0.17
CA HIS A 403 12.15 -23.28 -1.53
C HIS A 403 11.98 -21.98 -2.33
N ARG A 404 10.83 -21.31 -2.22
CA ARG A 404 10.56 -20.04 -2.88
C ARG A 404 11.51 -18.95 -2.39
N ASP A 405 11.74 -18.88 -1.09
CA ASP A 405 12.63 -17.89 -0.47
C ASP A 405 14.09 -18.15 -0.85
N ILE A 406 14.54 -19.41 -0.88
CA ILE A 406 15.87 -19.78 -1.39
C ILE A 406 16.01 -19.38 -2.86
N ALA A 407 15.01 -19.62 -3.70
CA ALA A 407 15.03 -19.23 -5.11
C ALA A 407 15.05 -17.70 -5.30
N GLN A 408 14.37 -16.94 -4.44
CA GLN A 408 14.44 -15.48 -4.47
C GLN A 408 15.80 -14.96 -4.02
N ILE A 409 16.38 -15.56 -2.99
CA ILE A 409 17.72 -15.20 -2.51
C ILE A 409 18.75 -15.56 -3.58
N SER A 410 18.70 -16.75 -4.18
CA SER A 410 19.61 -17.13 -5.26
C SER A 410 19.50 -16.19 -6.46
N ALA A 411 18.29 -15.81 -6.87
CA ALA A 411 18.09 -14.82 -7.93
C ALA A 411 18.69 -13.44 -7.61
N LYS A 412 18.70 -13.04 -6.33
CA LYS A 412 19.35 -11.81 -5.87
C LYS A 412 20.88 -11.92 -5.82
N LEU A 413 21.42 -13.10 -5.50
CA LEU A 413 22.87 -13.36 -5.56
C LEU A 413 23.37 -13.39 -7.01
N THR A 414 22.63 -14.03 -7.93
CA THR A 414 23.03 -14.18 -9.34
C THR A 414 22.86 -12.90 -10.16
N LYS A 415 22.12 -11.91 -9.66
CA LYS A 415 21.97 -10.58 -10.28
C LYS A 415 22.75 -9.58 -9.44
N PRO A 416 24.07 -9.45 -9.63
CA PRO A 416 24.89 -8.63 -8.78
C PRO A 416 24.81 -7.22 -9.37
N THR A 417 23.66 -6.59 -9.10
CA THR A 417 23.47 -5.16 -9.26
C THR A 417 23.49 -4.69 -10.74
N CYS A 418 22.79 -3.59 -11.04
CA CYS A 418 22.51 -3.20 -12.43
C CYS A 418 23.75 -2.86 -13.29
N LEU A 419 24.95 -2.85 -12.70
CA LEU A 419 26.22 -2.70 -13.39
C LEU A 419 26.60 -3.93 -14.24
N GLN A 420 26.46 -5.16 -13.72
CA GLN A 420 26.77 -6.36 -14.51
C GLN A 420 25.78 -6.60 -15.65
N ALA A 421 24.50 -6.22 -15.49
CA ALA A 421 23.51 -6.39 -16.55
C ALA A 421 23.77 -5.50 -17.78
N GLU A 422 24.40 -4.33 -17.60
CA GLU A 422 24.85 -3.48 -18.70
C GLU A 422 26.21 -3.94 -19.25
N PHE A 423 27.15 -4.32 -18.38
CA PHE A 423 28.48 -4.80 -18.79
C PHE A 423 28.42 -6.08 -19.64
N TYR A 424 27.53 -7.02 -19.33
CA TYR A 424 27.30 -8.24 -20.14
C TYR A 424 26.51 -8.00 -21.44
N ARG A 425 25.92 -6.82 -21.62
CA ARG A 425 25.20 -6.48 -22.85
C ARG A 425 26.12 -5.77 -23.86
N GLU A 426 27.24 -5.23 -23.41
CA GLU A 426 28.23 -4.50 -24.23
C GLU A 426 29.53 -5.29 -24.50
N SER A 427 29.67 -6.49 -23.92
CA SER A 427 30.69 -7.50 -24.28
C SER A 427 30.11 -8.60 -25.15
#